data_AF-A8UNC6-F1
#
_entry.id   AF-A8UNC6-F1
#
_cell.length_a   1.000
_cell.length_b   1.000
_cell.length_c   1.000
_cell.angle_alpha   90.00
_cell.angle_beta   90.00
_cell.angle_gamma   90.00
#
_symmetry.space_group_name_H-M   'P 1'
#
loop_
_entity.id
_entity.type
_entity.pdbx_description
1 polymer ?
#
loop_
_entity_poly.entity_id
_entity_poly.type
_entity_poly.pdbx_seq_one_letter_code
_entity_poly.pdbx_strand_id
1 'polypeptide(L)'
;MNELSLIQTNRVRNDSLLRDYLNQITNSDIDLEDKIKLNIPGVYGAQWSTKSAVLNGIINSGGLDKFQNDSLKILISNWTILVNKWEKRESYLHPIVLNQREYLSNKSFRGIPKKGEFWNNYFPNHNKSQIIAQRRNFVNKLEFHNHIANLIAELWIQQSFYNEIELEYNKLMRLLDKEMKSRNL
;
A
#
# COMPACT_ATOMS: atom_id res chain seq x y z
N MET A 1 16.66 -6.99 -4.35
CA MET A 1 16.09 -5.92 -3.51
C MET A 1 14.82 -5.48 -4.21
N ASN A 2 13.77 -6.22 -3.87
CA ASN A 2 12.84 -6.92 -4.76
C ASN A 2 11.43 -6.66 -4.21
N GLU A 3 10.45 -6.37 -5.07
CA GLU A 3 9.00 -6.36 -4.79
C GLU A 3 8.48 -5.37 -3.72
N LEU A 4 8.93 -5.44 -2.47
CA LEU A 4 8.49 -4.56 -1.38
C LEU A 4 8.77 -3.07 -1.67
N SER A 5 9.95 -2.76 -2.20
CA SER A 5 10.31 -1.38 -2.57
C SER A 5 9.44 -0.83 -3.72
N LEU A 6 9.05 -1.69 -4.68
CA LEU A 6 8.12 -1.32 -5.75
C LEU A 6 6.71 -1.09 -5.20
N ILE A 7 6.23 -1.97 -4.31
CA ILE A 7 4.96 -1.81 -3.63
C ILE A 7 4.93 -0.48 -2.87
N GLN A 8 6.00 -0.17 -2.13
CA GLN A 8 6.11 1.06 -1.37
C GLN A 8 6.12 2.31 -2.26
N THR A 9 6.90 2.30 -3.35
CA THR A 9 6.95 3.42 -4.30
C THR A 9 5.56 3.75 -4.84
N ASN A 10 4.78 2.72 -5.19
CA ASN A 10 3.41 2.91 -5.64
C ASN A 10 2.48 3.45 -4.54
N ARG A 11 2.68 3.04 -3.28
CA ARG A 11 1.87 3.52 -2.15
C ARG A 11 2.13 4.98 -1.83
N VAL A 12 3.39 5.41 -1.81
CA VAL A 12 3.75 6.83 -1.63
C VAL A 12 3.14 7.67 -2.74
N ARG A 13 3.23 7.21 -3.99
CA ARG A 13 2.59 7.89 -5.12
C ARG A 13 1.08 8.01 -4.94
N ASN A 14 0.41 6.93 -4.53
CA ASN A 14 -1.03 6.92 -4.34
C ASN A 14 -1.47 7.80 -3.17
N ASP A 15 -0.74 7.83 -2.05
CA ASP A 15 -1.00 8.73 -0.92
C ASP A 15 -0.94 10.20 -1.37
N SER A 16 0.13 10.58 -2.08
CA SER A 16 0.27 11.95 -2.63
C SER A 16 -0.90 12.31 -3.55
N LEU A 17 -1.22 11.46 -4.52
CA LEU A 17 -2.31 11.71 -5.47
C LEU A 17 -3.67 11.85 -4.77
N LEU A 18 -3.93 11.02 -3.74
CA LEU A 18 -5.17 11.08 -2.98
C LEU A 18 -5.26 12.34 -2.11
N ARG A 19 -4.15 12.78 -1.50
CA ARG A 19 -4.11 14.05 -0.75
C ARG A 19 -4.39 15.24 -1.65
N ASP A 20 -3.72 15.29 -2.81
CA ASP A 20 -3.92 16.36 -3.79
C ASP A 20 -5.37 16.37 -4.28
N TYR A 21 -5.95 15.20 -4.55
CA TYR A 21 -7.34 15.07 -4.94
C TYR A 21 -8.29 15.52 -3.83
N LEU A 22 -8.08 15.07 -2.59
CA LEU A 22 -8.91 15.44 -1.44
C LEU A 22 -8.89 16.95 -1.21
N ASN A 23 -7.71 17.57 -1.25
CA ASN A 23 -7.54 19.02 -1.11
C ASN A 23 -8.33 19.79 -2.18
N GLN A 24 -8.32 19.31 -3.43
CA GLN A 24 -9.06 19.98 -4.51
C GLN A 24 -10.58 19.85 -4.34
N ILE A 25 -11.10 18.69 -3.96
CA ILE A 25 -12.56 18.50 -3.82
C ILE A 25 -13.13 19.18 -2.56
N THR A 26 -12.32 19.37 -1.52
CA THR A 26 -12.72 20.08 -0.29
C THR A 26 -12.48 21.59 -0.33
N ASN A 27 -11.67 22.08 -1.26
CA ASN A 27 -11.40 23.52 -1.42
C ASN A 27 -12.69 24.28 -1.81
N SER A 28 -13.09 25.28 -1.01
CA SER A 28 -14.29 26.11 -1.26
C SER A 28 -14.16 27.00 -2.48
N ASP A 29 -12.94 27.32 -2.90
CA ASP A 29 -12.65 28.27 -3.99
C ASP A 29 -12.72 27.60 -5.36
N ILE A 30 -12.76 26.26 -5.40
CA ILE A 30 -12.93 25.49 -6.63
C ILE A 30 -14.43 25.22 -6.83
N ASP A 31 -14.94 25.55 -8.02
CA ASP A 31 -16.34 25.32 -8.35
C ASP A 31 -16.69 23.81 -8.45
N LEU A 32 -17.98 23.50 -8.39
CA LEU A 32 -18.41 22.11 -8.49
C LEU A 32 -18.10 21.49 -9.86
N GLU A 33 -18.16 22.29 -10.94
CA GLU A 33 -17.96 21.80 -12.30
C GLU A 33 -16.51 21.37 -12.55
N ASP A 34 -15.54 22.00 -11.90
CA ASP A 34 -14.14 21.62 -11.97
C ASP A 34 -13.85 20.43 -11.06
N LYS A 35 -14.45 20.37 -9.87
CA LYS A 35 -14.35 19.20 -8.97
C LYS A 35 -14.82 17.90 -9.62
N ILE A 36 -15.94 17.91 -10.35
CA ILE A 36 -16.46 16.70 -11.00
C ILE A 36 -15.59 16.20 -12.16
N LYS A 37 -14.79 17.09 -12.77
CA LYS A 37 -13.86 16.74 -13.85
C LYS A 37 -12.59 16.05 -13.33
N LEU A 38 -12.24 16.24 -12.05
CA LEU A 38 -11.06 15.63 -11.44
C LEU A 38 -11.15 14.11 -11.48
N ASN A 39 -10.04 13.47 -11.85
CA ASN A 39 -9.93 12.03 -11.84
C ASN A 39 -9.65 11.52 -10.43
N ILE A 40 -10.51 10.61 -9.96
CA ILE A 40 -10.32 9.92 -8.68
C ILE A 40 -9.08 9.01 -8.82
N PRO A 41 -8.03 9.20 -8.00
CA PRO A 41 -6.86 8.33 -8.04
C PRO A 41 -7.25 6.89 -7.68
N GLY A 42 -6.79 5.93 -8.48
CA GLY A 42 -6.88 4.52 -8.14
C GLY A 42 -5.79 4.11 -7.15
N VAL A 43 -6.06 3.12 -6.31
CA VAL A 43 -5.06 2.54 -5.41
C VAL A 43 -4.66 1.14 -5.85
N TYR A 44 -3.35 0.94 -5.93
CA TYR A 44 -2.75 -0.36 -6.20
C TYR A 44 -2.76 -1.21 -4.92
N GLY A 45 -3.54 -2.30 -4.93
CA GLY A 45 -3.73 -3.17 -3.78
C GLY A 45 -2.74 -4.33 -3.68
N ALA A 46 -1.58 -4.26 -4.31
CA ALA A 46 -0.60 -5.34 -4.19
C ALA A 46 -0.10 -5.46 -2.76
N GLN A 47 0.00 -6.72 -2.33
CA GLN A 47 0.49 -7.11 -1.03
C GLN A 47 1.88 -7.69 -1.14
N TRP A 48 2.72 -7.42 -0.15
CA TRP A 48 4.00 -8.10 -0.05
C TRP A 48 3.82 -9.43 0.67
N SER A 49 3.95 -10.55 -0.05
CA SER A 49 3.86 -11.89 0.53
C SER A 49 5.25 -12.43 0.87
N THR A 50 5.82 -12.02 2.01
CA THR A 50 7.11 -12.59 2.42
C THR A 50 6.98 -13.91 3.13
N LYS A 51 7.46 -14.97 2.49
CA LYS A 51 7.92 -16.17 3.19
C LYS A 51 9.45 -16.19 3.16
N SER A 52 10.12 -15.68 4.20
CA SER A 52 11.58 -15.86 4.32
C SER A 52 11.87 -17.25 4.89
N ALA A 53 11.92 -18.25 4.01
CA ALA A 53 12.22 -19.63 4.39
C ALA A 53 13.61 -19.77 5.05
N VAL A 54 14.57 -18.92 4.67
CA VAL A 54 15.94 -18.96 5.18
C VAL A 54 16.03 -18.46 6.62
N LEU A 55 15.47 -17.29 6.93
CA LEU A 55 15.51 -16.75 8.31
C LEU A 55 14.69 -17.63 9.26
N ASN A 56 13.53 -18.11 8.81
CA ASN A 56 12.74 -19.08 9.57
C ASN A 56 13.52 -20.39 9.79
N GLY A 57 14.29 -20.85 8.80
CA GLY A 57 15.19 -22.00 8.93
C GLY A 57 16.30 -21.77 9.96
N ILE A 58 16.92 -20.58 10.00
CA ILE A 58 17.95 -20.24 10.98
C ILE A 58 17.40 -20.22 12.41
N ILE A 59 16.22 -19.63 12.60
CA ILE A 59 15.54 -19.58 13.91
C ILE A 59 15.18 -21.00 14.38
N ASN A 60 14.57 -21.80 13.51
CA ASN A 60 14.03 -23.11 13.90
C ASN A 60 15.09 -24.23 14.01
N SER A 61 16.29 -24.03 13.43
CA SER A 61 17.37 -25.02 13.46
C SER A 61 18.35 -24.85 14.63
N GLY A 62 18.14 -23.85 15.51
CA GLY A 62 19.14 -23.44 16.49
C GLY A 62 20.38 -22.80 15.87
N GLY A 63 20.33 -22.44 14.57
CA GLY A 63 21.41 -21.74 13.88
C GLY A 63 21.71 -20.36 14.48
N LEU A 64 20.75 -19.79 15.22
CA LEU A 64 20.86 -18.51 15.89
C LEU A 64 21.96 -18.50 16.98
N ASP A 65 22.16 -19.62 17.69
CA ASP A 65 23.20 -19.76 18.71
C ASP A 65 24.61 -19.78 18.12
N LYS A 66 24.71 -20.10 16.83
CA LYS A 66 25.99 -20.09 16.13
C LYS A 66 26.50 -18.69 15.87
N PHE A 67 25.68 -17.64 15.96
CA PHE A 67 26.12 -16.24 15.80
C PHE A 67 26.83 -15.75 17.07
N GLN A 68 27.88 -14.94 16.95
CA GLN A 68 28.56 -14.35 18.11
C GLN A 68 27.98 -12.98 18.47
N ASN A 69 27.49 -12.24 17.48
CA ASN A 69 26.89 -10.93 17.71
C ASN A 69 25.48 -11.05 18.32
N ASP A 70 25.34 -10.70 19.60
CA ASP A 70 24.04 -10.76 20.29
C ASP A 70 23.01 -9.76 19.74
N SER A 71 23.45 -8.61 19.22
CA SER A 71 22.52 -7.68 18.54
C SER A 71 21.95 -8.29 17.26
N LEU A 72 22.75 -9.04 16.51
CA LEU A 72 22.31 -9.77 15.33
C LEU A 72 21.30 -10.87 15.71
N LYS A 73 21.56 -11.62 16.79
CA LYS A 73 20.60 -12.61 17.32
C LYS A 73 19.26 -11.98 17.62
N ILE A 74 19.24 -10.88 18.38
CA ILE A 74 18.02 -10.16 18.74
C ILE A 74 17.26 -9.72 17.48
N LEU A 75 17.97 -9.16 16.49
CA LEU A 75 17.36 -8.71 15.24
C LEU A 75 16.75 -9.85 14.42
N ILE A 76 17.45 -10.98 14.30
CA ILE A 76 16.92 -12.16 13.59
C ILE A 76 15.68 -12.68 14.31
N SER A 77 15.70 -12.78 15.64
CA SER A 77 14.55 -13.21 16.44
C SER A 77 13.35 -12.27 16.29
N ASN A 78 13.59 -10.96 16.25
CA ASN A 78 12.54 -9.96 16.10
C ASN A 78 12.03 -9.81 14.66
N TRP A 79 12.80 -10.26 13.66
CA TRP A 79 12.42 -10.14 12.24
C TRP A 79 11.07 -10.79 11.94
N THR A 80 10.81 -11.98 12.46
CA THR A 80 9.52 -12.67 12.29
C THR A 80 8.36 -11.88 12.89
N ILE A 81 8.57 -11.24 14.04
CA ILE A 81 7.55 -10.39 14.68
C ILE A 81 7.25 -9.18 13.78
N LEU A 82 8.28 -8.57 13.20
CA LEU A 82 8.13 -7.40 12.34
C LEU A 82 7.39 -7.73 11.03
N VAL A 83 7.74 -8.85 10.39
CA VAL A 83 7.03 -9.34 9.19
C VAL A 83 5.56 -9.66 9.52
N ASN A 84 5.29 -10.33 10.64
CA ASN A 84 3.92 -10.63 11.06
C ASN A 84 3.09 -9.36 11.34
N LYS A 85 3.71 -8.32 11.91
CA LYS A 85 3.05 -7.02 12.10
C LYS A 85 2.67 -6.39 10.76
N TRP A 86 3.57 -6.43 9.78
CA TRP A 86 3.31 -5.97 8.42
C TRP A 86 2.17 -6.75 7.77
N GLU A 87 2.22 -8.08 7.76
CA GLU A 87 1.17 -8.93 7.16
C GLU A 87 -0.19 -8.69 7.82
N LYS A 88 -0.22 -8.55 9.15
CA LYS A 88 -1.43 -8.18 9.87
C LYS A 88 -1.94 -6.80 9.45
N ARG A 89 -1.07 -5.86 9.10
CA ARG A 89 -1.50 -4.55 8.62
C ARG A 89 -1.99 -4.57 7.18
N GLU A 90 -1.34 -5.35 6.33
CA GLU A 90 -1.79 -5.61 4.95
C GLU A 90 -3.20 -6.19 4.89
N SER A 91 -3.57 -7.04 5.85
CA SER A 91 -4.91 -7.60 5.94
C SER A 91 -5.98 -6.58 6.35
N TYR A 92 -5.62 -5.46 6.98
CA TYR A 92 -6.54 -4.33 7.23
C TYR A 92 -6.70 -3.39 6.03
N LEU A 93 -5.62 -3.15 5.27
CA LEU A 93 -5.66 -2.28 4.09
C LEU A 93 -6.57 -2.87 3.00
N HIS A 94 -6.52 -4.18 2.78
CA HIS A 94 -7.22 -4.83 1.67
C HIS A 94 -8.76 -4.62 1.71
N PRO A 95 -9.47 -4.86 2.84
CA PRO A 95 -10.88 -4.53 2.98
C PRO A 95 -11.21 -3.05 2.70
N ILE A 96 -10.33 -2.12 3.04
CA ILE A 96 -10.56 -0.68 2.86
C ILE A 96 -10.49 -0.30 1.38
N VAL A 97 -9.50 -0.84 0.66
CA VAL A 97 -9.40 -0.70 -0.80
C VAL A 97 -10.61 -1.33 -1.49
N LEU A 98 -11.06 -2.50 -1.04
CA LEU A 98 -12.27 -3.15 -1.56
C LEU A 98 -13.53 -2.32 -1.30
N ASN A 99 -13.72 -1.84 -0.08
CA ASN A 99 -14.88 -1.01 0.28
C ASN A 99 -14.92 0.28 -0.57
N GLN A 100 -13.79 0.95 -0.79
CA GLN A 100 -13.75 2.11 -1.67
C GLN A 100 -14.11 1.74 -3.12
N ARG A 101 -13.58 0.62 -3.62
CA ARG A 101 -13.92 0.12 -4.97
C ARG A 101 -15.41 -0.19 -5.08
N GLU A 102 -15.99 -0.80 -4.06
CA GLU A 102 -17.43 -1.11 -3.97
C GLU A 102 -18.27 0.17 -3.93
N TYR A 103 -17.91 1.13 -3.07
CA TYR A 103 -18.55 2.43 -2.99
C TYR A 103 -18.57 3.11 -4.36
N LEU A 104 -17.40 3.23 -4.99
CA LEU A 104 -17.26 3.84 -6.32
C LEU A 104 -18.09 3.10 -7.36
N SER A 105 -18.18 1.78 -7.28
CA SER A 105 -19.00 1.00 -8.22
C SER A 105 -20.49 1.07 -8.01
N ASN A 106 -20.94 1.29 -6.77
CA ASN A 106 -22.35 1.48 -6.46
C ASN A 106 -22.82 2.90 -6.82
N LYS A 107 -21.88 3.86 -6.88
CA LYS A 107 -22.17 5.26 -7.20
C LYS A 107 -21.80 5.66 -8.64
N SER A 108 -21.08 4.82 -9.36
CA SER A 108 -20.63 5.06 -10.74
C SER A 108 -21.06 3.93 -11.68
N PHE A 109 -21.51 4.27 -12.88
CA PHE A 109 -21.91 3.34 -13.93
C PHE A 109 -20.68 2.56 -14.41
N ARG A 110 -20.80 1.23 -14.39
CA ARG A 110 -19.84 0.34 -15.04
C ARG A 110 -20.33 0.08 -16.46
N GLY A 111 -19.54 0.48 -17.45
CA GLY A 111 -19.79 0.08 -18.84
C GLY A 111 -19.67 -1.43 -19.00
N ILE A 112 -20.26 -1.97 -20.07
CA ILE A 112 -20.02 -3.35 -20.50
C ILE A 112 -18.82 -3.34 -21.46
N PRO A 113 -17.79 -4.21 -21.28
CA PRO A 113 -16.66 -4.32 -22.20
C PRO A 113 -17.10 -4.69 -23.61
N LYS A 114 -16.50 -4.01 -24.60
CA LYS A 114 -16.64 -4.42 -26.00
C LYS A 114 -15.68 -5.57 -26.30
N LYS A 115 -16.05 -6.44 -27.25
CA LYS A 115 -15.23 -7.58 -27.67
C LYS A 115 -13.83 -7.10 -28.11
N GLY A 116 -12.78 -7.59 -27.46
CA GLY A 116 -11.38 -7.22 -27.74
C GLY A 116 -10.78 -6.18 -26.79
N GLU A 117 -11.55 -5.62 -25.85
CA GLU A 117 -11.02 -4.74 -24.81
C GLU A 117 -10.50 -5.54 -23.61
N PHE A 118 -9.30 -5.22 -23.13
CA PHE A 118 -8.73 -5.84 -21.93
C PHE A 118 -9.45 -5.38 -20.66
N TRP A 119 -9.85 -6.35 -19.81
CA TRP A 119 -10.54 -6.13 -18.53
C TRP A 119 -9.81 -5.19 -17.55
N ASN A 120 -8.49 -5.07 -17.68
CA ASN A 120 -7.62 -4.44 -16.69
C ASN A 120 -7.69 -2.90 -16.67
N ASN A 121 -8.39 -2.29 -17.63
CA ASN A 121 -8.56 -0.83 -17.76
C ASN A 121 -9.93 -0.31 -17.25
N TYR A 122 -10.76 -1.17 -16.66
CA TYR A 122 -12.12 -0.83 -16.21
C TYR A 122 -12.13 -0.21 -14.79
N PHE A 123 -11.47 0.93 -14.63
CA PHE A 123 -12.20 2.04 -13.99
C PHE A 123 -13.24 2.48 -15.03
N PRO A 124 -14.46 2.91 -14.63
CA PRO A 124 -15.47 3.30 -15.60
C PRO A 124 -14.87 4.46 -16.40
N ASN A 125 -14.44 4.20 -17.64
CA ASN A 125 -13.72 5.17 -18.48
C ASN A 125 -14.29 5.20 -19.90
N HIS A 126 -15.22 4.32 -20.22
CA HIS A 126 -15.78 4.15 -21.58
C HIS A 126 -16.86 5.20 -21.89
N ASN A 127 -17.38 5.91 -20.87
CA ASN A 127 -18.34 7.00 -21.05
C ASN A 127 -18.07 8.17 -20.10
N LYS A 128 -17.06 8.99 -20.46
CA LYS A 128 -16.56 10.14 -19.68
C LYS A 128 -17.68 11.08 -19.20
N SER A 129 -18.69 11.34 -20.05
CA SER A 129 -19.80 12.23 -19.68
C SER A 129 -20.73 11.63 -18.63
N GLN A 130 -21.03 10.33 -18.69
CA GLN A 130 -21.83 9.66 -17.64
C GLN A 130 -21.10 9.63 -16.30
N ILE A 131 -19.78 9.41 -16.31
CA ILE A 131 -18.95 9.41 -15.09
C ILE A 131 -18.94 10.80 -14.45
N ILE A 132 -18.75 11.86 -15.25
CA ILE A 132 -18.78 13.25 -14.77
C ILE A 132 -20.16 13.58 -14.17
N ALA A 133 -21.24 13.20 -14.86
CA ALA A 133 -22.60 13.41 -14.36
C ALA A 133 -22.87 12.70 -13.02
N GLN A 134 -22.31 11.51 -12.82
CA GLN A 134 -22.46 10.76 -11.57
C GLN A 134 -21.62 11.31 -10.43
N ARG A 135 -20.39 11.76 -10.72
CA ARG A 135 -19.51 12.40 -9.73
C ARG A 135 -20.18 13.59 -9.05
N ARG A 136 -21.00 14.35 -9.79
CA ARG A 136 -21.82 15.45 -9.23
C ARG A 136 -22.63 15.01 -8.00
N ASN A 137 -23.08 13.76 -7.95
CA ASN A 137 -23.93 13.24 -6.89
C ASN A 137 -23.18 12.87 -5.60
N PHE A 138 -21.84 12.81 -5.62
CA PHE A 138 -21.08 12.34 -4.46
C PHE A 138 -19.78 13.10 -4.17
N VAL A 139 -19.24 13.89 -5.10
CA VAL A 139 -17.93 14.55 -4.94
C VAL A 139 -17.86 15.49 -3.74
N ASN A 140 -18.98 16.11 -3.34
CA ASN A 140 -19.09 16.98 -2.17
C ASN A 140 -19.66 16.29 -0.93
N LYS A 141 -19.94 14.98 -0.98
CA LYS A 141 -20.47 14.26 0.18
C LYS A 141 -19.36 14.02 1.19
N LEU A 142 -19.63 14.36 2.45
CA LEU A 142 -18.72 14.06 3.57
C LEU A 142 -18.34 12.58 3.63
N GLU A 143 -19.30 11.68 3.39
CA GLU A 143 -19.06 10.24 3.30
C GLU A 143 -17.95 9.90 2.29
N PHE A 144 -17.98 10.52 1.11
CA PHE A 144 -16.98 10.31 0.07
C PHE A 144 -15.61 10.87 0.47
N HIS A 145 -15.57 12.05 1.09
CA HIS A 145 -14.34 12.63 1.64
C HIS A 145 -13.73 11.72 2.72
N ASN A 146 -14.56 11.17 3.61
CA ASN A 146 -14.14 10.24 4.64
C ASN A 146 -13.55 8.95 4.07
N HIS A 147 -14.12 8.41 2.99
CA HIS A 147 -13.55 7.25 2.30
C HIS A 147 -12.13 7.52 1.77
N ILE A 148 -11.91 8.70 1.17
CA ILE A 148 -10.59 9.10 0.66
C ILE A 148 -9.61 9.33 1.83
N ALA A 149 -10.05 10.04 2.86
CA ALA A 149 -9.23 10.32 4.04
C ALA A 149 -8.80 9.05 4.78
N ASN A 150 -9.70 8.06 4.91
CA ASN A 150 -9.38 6.78 5.52
C ASN A 150 -8.30 6.02 4.73
N LEU A 151 -8.39 6.04 3.40
CA LEU A 151 -7.40 5.40 2.54
C LEU A 151 -6.02 6.07 2.62
N ILE A 152 -5.99 7.40 2.65
CA ILE A 152 -4.77 8.19 2.91
C ILE A 152 -4.15 7.77 4.24
N ALA A 153 -4.95 7.71 5.31
CA ALA A 153 -4.46 7.34 6.64
C ALA A 153 -3.82 5.95 6.65
N GLU A 154 -4.46 4.96 6.02
CA GLU A 154 -3.94 3.60 5.96
C GLU A 154 -2.70 3.46 5.08
N LEU A 155 -2.62 4.18 3.96
CA LEU A 155 -1.39 4.23 3.15
C LEU A 155 -0.21 4.82 3.93
N TRP A 156 -0.46 5.87 4.72
CA TRP A 156 0.55 6.46 5.59
C TRP A 156 0.99 5.53 6.73
N ILE A 157 0.05 4.82 7.37
CA ILE A 157 0.35 3.80 8.39
C ILE A 157 1.25 2.71 7.78
N GLN A 158 0.90 2.22 6.58
CA GLN A 158 1.68 1.21 5.88
C GLN A 158 3.09 1.68 5.53
N GLN A 159 3.24 2.92 5.08
CA GLN A 159 4.56 3.51 4.87
C GLN A 159 5.40 3.53 6.15
N SER A 160 4.78 3.80 7.31
CA SER A 160 5.50 3.78 8.59
C SER A 160 6.04 2.38 8.93
N PHE A 161 5.25 1.32 8.69
CA PHE A 161 5.71 -0.06 8.86
C PHE A 161 6.79 -0.46 7.85
N TYR A 162 6.70 0.00 6.60
CA TYR A 162 7.76 -0.22 5.62
C TYR A 162 9.08 0.38 6.08
N ASN A 163 9.06 1.62 6.56
CA ASN A 163 10.26 2.31 7.04
C ASN A 163 10.89 1.54 8.21
N GLU A 164 10.08 0.99 9.11
CA GLU A 164 10.57 0.12 10.20
C GLU A 164 11.24 -1.15 9.64
N ILE A 165 10.61 -1.84 8.69
CA ILE A 165 11.18 -3.02 8.02
C ILE A 165 12.50 -2.70 7.32
N GLU A 166 12.55 -1.61 6.55
CA GLU A 166 13.73 -1.21 5.79
C GLU A 166 14.90 -0.88 6.73
N LEU A 167 14.64 -0.14 7.81
CA LEU A 167 15.64 0.18 8.82
C LEU A 167 16.20 -1.09 9.48
N GLU A 168 15.35 -2.00 9.92
CA GLU A 168 15.78 -3.25 10.57
C GLU A 168 16.47 -4.19 9.58
N TYR A 169 16.02 -4.27 8.33
CA TYR A 169 16.67 -5.03 7.27
C TYR A 169 18.10 -4.53 7.03
N ASN A 170 18.27 -3.21 6.87
CA ASN A 170 19.58 -2.61 6.65
C ASN A 170 20.53 -2.85 7.83
N LYS A 171 20.02 -2.78 9.07
CA LYS A 171 20.81 -3.14 10.27
C LYS A 171 21.21 -4.61 10.26
N LEU A 172 20.28 -5.52 9.97
CA LEU A 172 20.49 -6.96 9.91
C LEU A 172 21.54 -7.32 8.86
N MET A 173 21.44 -6.77 7.64
CA MET A 173 22.41 -7.01 6.57
C MET A 173 23.81 -6.51 6.95
N ARG A 174 23.92 -5.34 7.57
CA ARG A 174 25.20 -4.80 8.03
C ARG A 174 25.83 -5.66 9.13
N LEU A 175 25.04 -6.20 10.04
CA LEU A 175 25.54 -7.04 11.13
C LEU A 175 25.91 -8.45 10.63
N LEU A 176 25.15 -9.00 9.66
CA LEU A 176 25.52 -10.22 8.96
C LEU A 176 26.86 -10.07 8.24
N ASP A 177 27.06 -8.99 7.49
CA ASP A 177 28.32 -8.74 6.79
C ASP A 177 29.52 -8.66 7.76
N LYS A 178 29.35 -8.00 8.92
CA LYS A 178 30.37 -7.98 9.97
C LYS A 178 30.67 -9.36 10.53
N GLU A 179 29.64 -10.16 10.75
CA GLU A 179 29.76 -11.53 11.28
C GLU A 179 30.45 -12.48 10.29
N MET A 180 30.15 -12.37 8.99
CA MET A 180 30.83 -13.17 7.96
C MET A 180 32.31 -12.82 7.90
N LYS A 181 32.62 -11.51 7.88
CA LYS A 181 34.00 -11.00 7.88
C LYS A 181 34.79 -11.42 9.12
N SER A 182 34.18 -11.41 10.31
CA SER A 182 34.87 -11.86 11.54
C SER A 182 35.16 -13.37 11.56
N ARG A 183 34.48 -14.14 10.70
CA ARG A 183 34.65 -15.60 10.56
C ARG A 183 35.54 -16.01 9.41
N ASN A 184 36.11 -15.05 8.66
CA ASN A 184 36.81 -15.30 7.39
C ASN A 184 35.95 -16.10 6.38
N LEU A 185 34.64 -15.84 6.37
CA LEU A 185 33.69 -16.37 5.38
C LEU A 185 33.38 -15.31 4.32
#